data_AF-A0A2S2NPN1-F1
#
_entry.id   AF-A0A2S2NPN1-F1
#
_cell.length_a   1.000
_cell.length_b   1.000
_cell.length_c   1.000
_cell.angle_alpha   90.00
_cell.angle_beta   90.00
_cell.angle_gamma   90.00
#
_symmetry.space_group_name_H-M   'P 1'
#
loop_
_entity.id
_entity.type
_entity.pdbx_description
1 polymer ?
#
loop_
_entity_poly.entity_id
_entity_poly.type
_entity_poly.pdbx_seq_one_letter_code
_entity_poly.pdbx_strand_id
1 'polypeptide(L)'
;MNKLNTVLVISLRVDGSVDRTQVDNIYVLAKIMITNGDSELVFIGFKEPIQKGAIGYYEVIKSLIQELMSFEDFLSILTSIATDEASVNIGQKNGLWALIDSNRCFNNIQGPLLKMWCAVHRSALAWG
;
A
#
# COMPACT_ATOMS: atom_id res chain seq x y z
N MET A 1 18.99 3.59 15.79
CA MET A 1 19.36 3.51 14.36
C MET A 1 18.07 3.26 13.58
N ASN A 2 17.69 4.15 12.67
CA ASN A 2 16.38 4.09 12.01
C ASN A 2 16.35 2.86 11.09
N LYS A 3 15.63 1.79 11.48
CA LYS A 3 15.57 0.50 10.74
C LYS A 3 15.26 0.69 9.25
N LEU A 4 14.53 1.75 8.92
CA LEU A 4 14.16 2.16 7.57
C LEU A 4 15.36 2.36 6.63
N ASN A 5 16.51 2.82 7.15
CA ASN A 5 17.73 3.02 6.33
C ASN A 5 18.40 1.71 5.91
N THR A 6 17.97 0.58 6.48
CA THR A 6 18.49 -0.76 6.14
C THR A 6 17.52 -1.57 5.29
N VAL A 7 16.38 -1.00 4.93
CA VAL A 7 15.35 -1.67 4.12
C VAL A 7 15.79 -1.70 2.67
N LEU A 8 15.83 -2.91 2.10
CA LEU A 8 16.16 -3.14 0.69
C LEU A 8 14.90 -3.11 -0.18
N VAL A 9 13.83 -3.76 0.28
CA VAL A 9 12.58 -3.88 -0.48
C VAL A 9 11.37 -3.88 0.44
N ILE A 10 10.27 -3.36 -0.09
CA ILE A 10 8.98 -3.31 0.59
C ILE A 10 7.90 -3.99 -0.25
N SER A 11 7.08 -4.80 0.42
CA SER A 11 5.79 -5.29 -0.06
C SER A 11 4.69 -4.66 0.78
N LEU A 12 3.89 -3.80 0.17
CA LEU A 12 2.82 -3.08 0.85
C LEU A 12 1.54 -3.93 0.89
N ARG A 13 0.84 -3.90 2.02
CA ARG A 13 -0.51 -4.44 2.17
C ARG A 13 -1.41 -3.30 2.60
N VAL A 14 -2.47 -3.08 1.85
CA VAL A 14 -3.47 -2.04 2.12
C VAL A 14 -4.80 -2.74 2.28
N ASP A 15 -5.38 -2.59 3.46
CA ASP A 15 -6.67 -3.19 3.80
C ASP A 15 -7.68 -2.08 4.14
N GLY A 16 -8.81 -2.11 3.45
CA GLY A 16 -9.92 -1.20 3.68
C GLY A 16 -10.93 -1.86 4.62
N SER A 17 -11.30 -1.17 5.68
CA SER A 17 -12.35 -1.62 6.60
C SER A 17 -13.39 -0.53 6.77
N VAL A 18 -14.66 -0.89 6.83
CA VAL A 18 -15.75 0.03 7.14
C VAL A 18 -16.18 -0.22 8.58
N ASP A 19 -16.13 0.80 9.42
CA ASP A 19 -16.54 0.65 10.81
C ASP A 19 -18.07 0.68 10.96
N ARG A 20 -18.54 0.51 12.21
CA ARG A 20 -19.98 0.50 12.51
C ARG A 20 -20.68 1.81 12.18
N THR A 21 -19.94 2.92 12.08
CA THR A 21 -20.44 4.24 11.71
C THR A 21 -20.40 4.50 10.21
N GLN A 22 -20.08 3.48 9.40
CA GLN A 22 -19.96 3.56 7.93
C GLN A 22 -18.81 4.46 7.47
N VAL A 23 -17.76 4.54 8.28
CA VAL A 23 -16.54 5.29 7.98
C VAL A 23 -15.46 4.33 7.48
N ASP A 24 -14.85 4.69 6.34
CA ASP A 24 -13.73 3.97 5.76
C ASP A 24 -12.47 4.16 6.63
N ASN A 25 -11.78 3.07 6.91
CA ASN A 25 -10.52 3.04 7.64
C ASN A 25 -9.49 2.26 6.83
N ILE A 26 -8.32 2.88 6.61
CA ILE A 26 -7.27 2.28 5.78
C ILE A 26 -6.15 1.82 6.68
N TYR A 27 -5.90 0.51 6.69
CA TYR A 27 -4.82 -0.12 7.41
C TYR A 27 -3.66 -0.38 6.46
N VAL A 28 -2.47 0.10 6.84
CA VAL A 28 -1.26 -0.04 6.02
C VAL A 28 -0.25 -0.90 6.78
N LEU A 29 0.12 -2.03 6.17
CA LEU A 29 1.19 -2.89 6.65
C LEU A 29 2.26 -3.01 5.57
N ALA A 30 3.50 -3.17 5.98
CA ALA A 30 4.62 -3.39 5.08
C ALA A 30 5.36 -4.65 5.48
N LYS A 31 5.50 -5.60 4.57
CA LYS A 31 6.52 -6.63 4.71
C LYS A 31 7.83 -6.07 4.16
N ILE A 32 8.83 -5.97 5.00
CA ILE A 32 10.14 -5.42 4.68
C ILE A 32 11.18 -6.53 4.65
N MET A 33 12.23 -6.34 3.86
CA MET A 33 13.47 -7.12 3.93
C MET A 33 14.62 -6.15 4.14
N ILE A 34 15.49 -6.46 5.08
CA ILE A 34 16.65 -5.63 5.41
C ILE A 34 17.96 -6.26 4.89
N THR A 35 19.04 -5.49 4.91
CA THR A 35 20.34 -5.86 4.29
C THR A 35 20.97 -7.15 4.79
N ASN A 36 20.63 -7.62 6.00
CA ASN A 36 21.11 -8.89 6.54
C ASN A 36 20.29 -10.11 6.07
N GLY A 37 19.26 -9.89 5.25
CA GLY A 37 18.36 -10.93 4.74
C GLY A 37 17.14 -11.21 5.60
N ASP A 38 17.05 -10.61 6.80
CA ASP A 38 15.88 -10.77 7.66
C ASP A 38 14.66 -10.08 7.06
N SER A 39 13.48 -10.65 7.32
CA SER A 39 12.20 -10.06 6.92
C SER A 39 11.26 -9.90 8.11
N GLU A 40 10.55 -8.77 8.15
CA GLU A 40 9.64 -8.40 9.23
C GLU A 40 8.32 -7.89 8.62
N LEU A 41 7.20 -8.14 9.31
CA LEU A 41 5.93 -7.49 9.01
C LEU A 41 5.77 -6.32 9.96
N VAL A 42 5.71 -5.12 9.40
CA VAL A 42 5.60 -3.87 10.15
C VAL A 42 4.21 -3.29 9.96
N PHE A 43 3.56 -2.92 11.06
CA PHE A 43 2.37 -2.09 11.03
C PHE A 43 2.81 -0.63 10.85
N ILE A 44 2.43 -0.03 9.73
CA ILE A 44 2.78 1.36 9.41
C ILE A 44 1.81 2.30 10.10
N GLY A 45 0.51 2.01 10.02
CA GLY A 45 -0.51 2.81 10.67
C GLY A 45 -1.90 2.53 10.12
N PHE A 46 -2.87 3.25 10.66
CA PHE A 46 -4.23 3.27 10.14
C PHE A 46 -4.78 4.70 10.20
N LYS A 47 -5.61 5.06 9.21
CA LYS A 47 -6.22 6.40 9.16
C LYS A 47 -7.52 6.39 8.36
N GLU A 48 -8.43 7.26 8.73
CA GLU A 48 -9.61 7.60 7.94
C GLU A 48 -9.21 8.49 6.74
N PRO A 49 -9.66 8.20 5.51
CA PRO A 49 -9.41 9.04 4.37
C PRO A 49 -10.35 10.27 4.38
N ILE A 50 -9.78 11.46 4.22
CA ILE A 50 -10.54 12.73 4.17
C ILE A 50 -11.48 12.77 2.95
N GLN A 51 -11.05 12.16 1.84
CA GLN A 51 -11.84 12.04 0.61
C GLN A 51 -12.19 10.58 0.35
N LYS A 52 -13.39 10.30 -0.15
CA LYS A 52 -13.78 8.95 -0.56
C LYS A 52 -13.03 8.48 -1.81
N GLY A 53 -12.85 7.16 -1.91
CA GLY A 53 -12.30 6.52 -3.09
C GLY A 53 -10.76 6.47 -3.11
N ALA A 54 -10.20 6.15 -4.28
CA ALA A 54 -8.80 5.75 -4.41
C ALA A 54 -7.82 6.88 -4.06
N ILE A 55 -8.20 8.12 -4.36
CA ILE A 55 -7.39 9.30 -4.03
C ILE A 55 -7.24 9.43 -2.52
N GLY A 56 -8.32 9.23 -1.75
CA GLY A 56 -8.25 9.24 -0.29
C GLY A 56 -7.35 8.16 0.27
N TYR A 57 -7.44 6.94 -0.29
CA TYR A 57 -6.59 5.81 0.13
C TYR A 57 -5.11 6.12 -0.16
N TYR A 58 -4.84 6.66 -1.35
CA TYR A 58 -3.50 7.08 -1.76
C TYR A 58 -2.93 8.15 -0.82
N GLU A 59 -3.70 9.20 -0.49
CA GLU A 59 -3.25 10.26 0.42
C GLU A 59 -3.04 9.76 1.85
N VAL A 60 -3.86 8.81 2.32
CA VAL A 60 -3.64 8.15 3.62
C VAL A 60 -2.29 7.43 3.61
N ILE A 61 -2.05 6.55 2.63
CA ILE A 61 -0.79 5.80 2.50
C ILE A 61 0.39 6.76 2.43
N LYS A 62 0.30 7.78 1.58
CA LYS A 62 1.35 8.79 1.43
C LYS A 62 1.63 9.49 2.76
N SER A 63 0.60 9.93 3.49
CA SER A 63 0.78 10.61 4.77
C SER A 63 1.45 9.72 5.81
N LEU A 64 1.02 8.46 5.94
CA LEU A 64 1.59 7.51 6.89
C LEU A 64 3.06 7.15 6.56
N ILE A 65 3.39 7.00 5.27
CA ILE A 65 4.77 6.75 4.85
C ILE A 65 5.65 7.98 5.07
N GLN A 66 5.14 9.19 4.83
CA GLN A 66 5.86 10.45 5.03
C GLN A 66 6.25 10.71 6.49
N GLU A 67 5.55 10.10 7.44
CA GLU A 67 5.95 10.12 8.86
C GLU A 67 7.22 9.29 9.14
N LEU A 68 7.60 8.41 8.21
CA LEU A 68 8.70 7.45 8.35
C LEU A 68 9.89 7.74 7.42
N MET A 69 9.61 8.07 6.15
CA MET A 69 10.59 8.35 5.11
C MET A 69 9.99 9.19 3.98
N SER A 70 10.82 9.71 3.06
CA SER A 70 10.27 10.38 1.87
C SER A 70 9.43 9.40 1.04
N PHE A 71 8.36 9.91 0.41
CA PHE A 71 7.48 9.03 -0.36
C PHE A 71 8.18 8.53 -1.63
N GLU A 72 9.07 9.33 -2.19
CA GLU A 72 9.88 9.01 -3.35
C GLU A 72 10.86 7.85 -3.03
N ASP A 73 11.56 7.92 -1.89
CA ASP A 73 12.45 6.83 -1.45
C ASP A 73 11.64 5.55 -1.21
N PHE A 74 10.47 5.66 -0.58
CA PHE A 74 9.57 4.52 -0.38
C PHE A 74 9.16 3.89 -1.72
N LEU A 75 8.75 4.70 -2.69
CA LEU A 75 8.35 4.22 -4.00
C LEU A 75 9.52 3.55 -4.73
N SER A 76 10.76 3.99 -4.52
CA SER A 76 11.94 3.40 -5.17
C SER A 76 12.21 1.96 -4.71
N ILE A 77 11.88 1.64 -3.45
CA ILE A 77 12.07 0.31 -2.85
C ILE A 77 10.77 -0.51 -2.77
N LEU A 78 9.63 0.07 -3.15
CA LEU A 78 8.36 -0.63 -3.25
C LEU A 78 8.41 -1.61 -4.42
N THR A 79 8.20 -2.89 -4.14
CA THR A 79 8.25 -3.97 -5.14
C THR A 79 6.87 -4.55 -5.42
N SER A 80 5.95 -4.46 -4.47
CA SER A 80 4.63 -5.02 -4.59
C SER A 80 3.59 -4.33 -3.72
N ILE A 81 2.33 -4.41 -4.15
CA ILE A 81 1.16 -4.00 -3.39
C ILE A 81 0.11 -5.12 -3.38
N ALA A 82 -0.45 -5.40 -2.21
CA ALA A 82 -1.56 -6.31 -2.02
C ALA A 82 -2.80 -5.55 -1.51
N THR A 83 -3.93 -5.72 -2.20
CA THR A 83 -5.25 -5.17 -1.83
C THR A 83 -6.32 -6.22 -2.11
N ASP A 84 -7.55 -5.99 -1.66
CA ASP A 84 -8.70 -6.71 -2.21
C ASP A 84 -9.00 -6.30 -3.68
N GLU A 85 -10.10 -6.82 -4.21
CA GLU A 85 -10.57 -6.55 -5.58
C GLU A 85 -11.57 -5.41 -5.70
N ALA A 86 -11.76 -4.62 -4.65
CA ALA A 86 -12.66 -3.48 -4.72
C ALA A 86 -12.21 -2.54 -5.86
N SER A 87 -13.17 -1.99 -6.61
CA SER A 87 -12.90 -1.10 -7.74
C SER A 87 -12.01 0.10 -7.38
N VAL A 88 -12.08 0.53 -6.12
CA VAL A 88 -11.23 1.58 -5.54
C VAL A 88 -9.74 1.23 -5.61
N ASN A 89 -9.39 -0.05 -5.56
CA ASN A 89 -8.01 -0.54 -5.58
C ASN A 89 -7.54 -0.85 -7.01
N ILE A 90 -8.34 -1.61 -7.77
CA ILE A 90 -7.91 -2.20 -9.05
C ILE A 90 -8.26 -1.38 -10.30
N GLY A 91 -8.98 -0.26 -10.15
CA GLY A 91 -9.42 0.58 -11.28
C GLY A 91 -8.25 1.04 -12.17
N GLN A 92 -8.36 0.80 -13.48
CA GLN A 92 -7.24 1.00 -14.43
C GLN A 92 -6.78 2.45 -14.60
N LYS A 93 -7.66 3.44 -14.36
CA LYS A 93 -7.34 4.87 -14.51
C LYS A 93 -7.29 5.61 -13.17
N ASN A 94 -8.25 5.32 -12.29
CA ASN A 94 -8.44 6.03 -11.02
C ASN A 94 -8.45 5.09 -9.82
N GLY A 95 -7.93 3.86 -9.95
CA GLY A 95 -7.74 2.94 -8.83
C GLY A 95 -6.42 3.22 -8.11
N LEU A 96 -6.32 2.77 -6.87
CA LEU A 96 -5.11 2.93 -6.05
C LEU A 96 -3.85 2.45 -6.77
N TRP A 97 -3.91 1.29 -7.44
CA TRP A 97 -2.78 0.76 -8.19
C TRP A 97 -2.34 1.68 -9.34
N ALA A 98 -3.29 2.28 -10.05
CA ALA A 98 -3.01 3.21 -11.14
C ALA A 98 -2.39 4.52 -10.63
N LEU A 99 -2.85 5.01 -9.46
CA LEU A 99 -2.29 6.20 -8.83
C LEU A 99 -0.83 5.99 -8.40
N ILE A 100 -0.52 4.85 -7.79
CA ILE A 100 0.86 4.51 -7.38
C ILE A 100 1.77 4.37 -8.61
N ASP A 101 1.33 3.65 -9.65
CA ASP A 101 2.12 3.51 -10.88
C ASP A 101 2.36 4.85 -11.58
N SER A 102 1.33 5.71 -11.64
CA SER A 102 1.45 7.03 -12.24
C SER A 102 2.47 7.88 -11.50
N ASN A 103 2.49 7.80 -10.17
CA ASN A 103 3.47 8.52 -9.35
C ASN A 103 4.89 7.96 -9.53
N ARG A 104 5.05 6.63 -9.61
CA ARG A 104 6.33 6.00 -9.92
C ARG A 104 6.87 6.43 -11.29
N CYS A 105 6.00 6.44 -12.30
CA CYS A 105 6.33 6.88 -13.65
C CYS A 105 6.77 8.36 -13.66
N PHE A 106 6.02 9.23 -12.99
CA PHE A 106 6.36 10.66 -12.85
C PHE A 106 7.73 10.87 -12.19
N ASN A 107 8.07 10.04 -11.21
CA ASN A 107 9.36 10.07 -10.51
C ASN A 107 10.48 9.29 -11.21
N ASN A 108 10.29 8.84 -12.46
CA ASN A 108 11.25 8.04 -13.23
C ASN A 108 11.71 6.76 -12.53
N ILE A 109 10.88 6.18 -11.67
CA ILE A 109 11.18 4.93 -10.95
C ILE A 109 10.96 3.76 -11.91
N GLN A 110 12.04 3.03 -12.20
CA GLN A 110 12.01 1.88 -13.12
C GLN A 110 11.61 0.58 -12.41
N GLY A 111 11.17 -0.39 -13.20
CA GLY A 111 10.81 -1.73 -12.73
C GLY A 111 9.32 -1.91 -12.44
N PRO A 112 8.79 -3.13 -12.62
CA PRO A 112 7.36 -3.40 -12.46
C PRO A 112 6.95 -3.36 -10.98
N LEU A 113 5.78 -2.78 -10.70
CA LEU A 113 5.09 -2.96 -9.43
C LEU A 113 4.23 -4.23 -9.49
N LEU A 114 4.56 -5.24 -8.69
CA LEU A 114 3.75 -6.46 -8.62
C LEU A 114 2.45 -6.17 -7.86
N LYS A 115 1.31 -6.43 -8.51
CA LYS A 115 -0.02 -6.20 -7.95
C LYS A 115 -0.64 -7.53 -7.58
N MET A 116 -1.02 -7.69 -6.32
CA MET A 116 -1.49 -8.96 -5.77
C MET A 116 -2.89 -8.78 -5.19
N TRP A 117 -3.77 -9.74 -5.46
CA TRP A 117 -5.06 -9.80 -4.78
C TRP A 117 -4.92 -10.46 -3.41
N CYS A 118 -5.69 -9.96 -2.45
CA CYS A 118 -5.79 -10.56 -1.13
C CYS A 118 -6.39 -11.97 -1.23
N ALA A 119 -5.58 -12.97 -0.88
CA ALA A 119 -5.98 -14.37 -0.96
C ALA A 119 -7.19 -14.68 -0.07
N VAL A 120 -7.27 -14.06 1.12
CA VAL A 120 -8.40 -14.26 2.05
C VAL A 120 -9.71 -13.79 1.43
N HIS A 121 -9.71 -12.59 0.83
CA HIS A 121 -10.88 -12.06 0.12
C HIS A 121 -11.26 -12.94 -1.08
N ARG A 122 -10.26 -13.37 -1.88
CA ARG A 122 -10.47 -14.30 -3.00
C ARG A 122 -11.11 -15.62 -2.55
N SER A 123 -10.62 -16.20 -1.47
CA SER A 123 -11.16 -17.44 -0.91
C SER A 123 -12.58 -17.24 -0.38
N ALA A 124 -12.84 -16.13 0.31
CA ALA A 124 -14.18 -15.80 0.80
C ALA A 124 -15.19 -15.64 -0.36
N LEU A 125 -14.80 -15.04 -1.48
CA LEU A 125 -15.67 -14.94 -2.66
C LEU A 125 -15.90 -16.28 -3.38
N ALA A 126 -14.92 -17.17 -3.34
CA ALA A 126 -15.01 -18.47 -4.02
C ALA A 126 -15.85 -19.49 -3.23
N TRP A 127 -15.93 -19.36 -1.91
CA TRP A 127 -16.51 -20.37 -1.02
C TRP A 127 -17.54 -19.81 -0.01
N GLY A 128 -17.77 -18.51 0.00
CA GLY A 128 -18.70 -17.81 0.91
C GLY A 128 -20.08 -17.57 0.32
#